data_AF-A0A1Y1MVJ9-F1
#
_entry.id   AF-A0A1Y1MVJ9-F1
#
_cell.length_a   1.000
_cell.length_b   1.000
_cell.length_c   1.000
_cell.angle_alpha   90.00
_cell.angle_beta   90.00
_cell.angle_gamma   90.00
#
_symmetry.space_group_name_H-M   'P 1'
#
loop_
_entity.id
_entity.type
_entity.pdbx_description
1 polymer ?
#
loop_
_entity_poly.entity_id
_entity_poly.type
_entity_poly.pdbx_seq_one_letter_code
_entity_poly.pdbx_strand_id
1 'polypeptide(L)'
;MNARNFLQVFKLRIDNKITGDCWYVFRRYTDFVRLCNKLKQSYPHIVHHLPRKRWLGNNFDPIFLDERVNSLQTLVNAILSEPDLVTSQQIQDFFCFNEPPSVSDSTQESRAVLEAFEDSIYQLKKQLKEKEMELDALHDSLHAKLIENENLRKIIKNSTMNCQKCQKEYENISKALTITDNHGFSSPTSSTTSDL
;
A
#
# COMPACT_ATOMS: atom_id res chain seq x y z
N MET A 1 6.42 8.36 5.92
CA MET A 1 6.05 7.09 5.27
C MET A 1 4.54 7.04 5.15
N ASN A 2 3.96 7.27 3.98
CA ASN A 2 2.52 7.16 3.78
C ASN A 2 2.26 6.21 2.61
N ALA A 3 1.95 4.96 2.94
CA ALA A 3 1.45 3.98 1.98
C ALA A 3 0.13 4.50 1.40
N ARG A 4 0.08 4.69 0.08
CA ARG A 4 -1.12 5.12 -0.64
C ARG A 4 -2.00 3.90 -0.83
N ASN A 5 -2.98 3.75 0.06
CA ASN A 5 -3.90 2.64 0.08
C ASN A 5 -4.96 2.80 -1.02
N PHE A 6 -4.79 2.12 -2.15
CA PHE A 6 -5.93 1.82 -3.02
C PHE A 6 -6.89 0.91 -2.25
N LEU A 7 -8.11 1.37 -1.99
CA LEU A 7 -9.08 0.65 -1.18
C LEU A 7 -10.05 -0.13 -2.08
N GLN A 8 -10.12 -1.44 -1.87
CA GLN A 8 -11.11 -2.30 -2.53
C GLN A 8 -12.52 -1.98 -2.01
N VAL A 9 -13.43 -1.63 -2.93
CA VAL A 9 -14.86 -1.40 -2.67
C VAL A 9 -15.68 -2.45 -3.42
N PHE A 10 -16.61 -3.10 -2.74
CA PHE A 10 -17.54 -4.07 -3.30
C PHE A 10 -18.87 -3.40 -3.59
N LYS A 11 -19.42 -3.68 -4.77
CA LYS A 11 -20.75 -3.27 -5.19
C LYS A 11 -21.73 -4.40 -4.94
N LEU A 12 -22.64 -4.20 -3.99
CA LEU A 12 -23.71 -5.14 -3.67
C LEU A 12 -24.98 -4.67 -4.37
N ARG A 13 -25.66 -5.58 -5.07
CA ARG A 13 -27.01 -5.35 -5.58
C ARG A 13 -28.00 -5.95 -4.59
N ILE A 14 -28.91 -5.14 -4.09
CA ILE A 14 -29.97 -5.58 -3.17
C ILE A 14 -31.27 -5.60 -3.96
N ASP A 15 -31.96 -6.74 -3.92
CA ASP A 15 -33.22 -6.99 -4.60
C ASP A 15 -34.32 -7.23 -3.57
N ASN A 16 -35.27 -6.30 -3.46
CA ASN A 16 -36.48 -6.50 -2.67
C ASN A 16 -37.53 -7.24 -3.50
N LYS A 17 -37.66 -8.55 -3.28
CA LYS A 17 -38.60 -9.41 -4.04
C LYS A 17 -40.07 -9.09 -3.77
N ILE A 18 -40.40 -8.40 -2.68
CA ILE A 18 -41.78 -8.08 -2.31
C ILE A 18 -42.24 -6.83 -3.06
N THR A 19 -41.45 -5.75 -3.02
CA THR A 19 -41.80 -4.49 -3.69
C THR A 19 -41.36 -4.45 -5.15
N GLY A 20 -40.36 -5.26 -5.53
CA GLY A 20 -39.73 -5.24 -6.85
C GLY A 20 -38.58 -4.24 -6.96
N ASP A 21 -38.30 -3.47 -5.89
CA ASP A 21 -37.24 -2.47 -5.90
C ASP A 21 -35.85 -3.10 -5.88
N CYS A 22 -34.87 -2.42 -6.46
CA CYS A 22 -33.47 -2.77 -6.29
C CYS A 22 -32.59 -1.53 -6.15
N TRP A 23 -31.53 -1.65 -5.35
CA TRP A 23 -30.55 -0.60 -5.16
C TRP A 23 -29.15 -1.18 -5.04
N TYR A 24 -28.15 -0.29 -5.09
CA TYR A 24 -26.77 -0.65 -4.93
C TYR A 24 -26.20 -0.09 -3.64
N VAL A 25 -25.40 -0.90 -2.97
CA VAL A 25 -24.67 -0.51 -1.77
C VAL A 25 -23.19 -0.76 -1.99
N PHE A 26 -22.36 0.21 -1.63
CA PHE A 26 -20.91 0.11 -1.73
C PHE A 26 -20.30 -0.10 -0.34
N ARG A 27 -19.55 -1.18 -0.17
CA ARG A 27 -18.93 -1.55 1.12
C ARG A 27 -17.48 -1.97 0.91
N ARG A 28 -16.60 -1.58 1.81
CA ARG A 28 -15.21 -2.09 1.82
C ARG A 28 -15.16 -3.39 2.60
N TYR A 29 -14.13 -4.19 2.35
CA TYR A 29 -13.84 -5.38 3.15
C TYR A 29 -13.82 -5.09 4.66
N THR A 30 -13.25 -3.96 5.07
CA THR A 30 -13.19 -3.58 6.50
C THR A 30 -14.55 -3.27 7.11
N ASP A 31 -15.54 -2.88 6.32
CA ASP A 31 -16.90 -2.66 6.79
C ASP A 31 -17.55 -4.02 7.13
N PHE A 32 -17.33 -5.06 6.31
CA PHE A 32 -17.71 -6.45 6.64
C PHE A 32 -17.01 -6.97 7.90
N VAL A 33 -15.70 -6.71 8.05
CA VAL A 33 -14.95 -7.11 9.26
C VAL A 33 -15.57 -6.48 10.51
N ARG A 34 -15.90 -5.19 10.47
CA ARG A 34 -16.55 -4.50 11.60
C ARG A 34 -17.92 -5.08 11.92
N LEU A 35 -18.72 -5.39 10.89
CA LEU A 35 -20.00 -6.05 11.07
C LEU A 35 -19.83 -7.42 11.75
N CYS A 36 -18.98 -8.29 11.19
CA CYS A 36 -18.71 -9.61 11.74
C CYS A 36 -18.15 -9.57 13.17
N ASN A 37 -17.34 -8.57 13.53
CA ASN A 37 -16.85 -8.42 14.90
C ASN A 37 -17.99 -8.20 15.90
N LYS A 38 -19.06 -7.49 15.51
CA LYS A 38 -20.26 -7.30 16.34
C LYS A 38 -21.07 -8.59 16.45
N LEU A 39 -21.10 -9.39 15.38
CA LEU A 39 -21.85 -10.65 15.33
C LEU A 39 -21.13 -11.83 15.99
N LYS A 40 -19.80 -11.77 16.15
CA LYS A 40 -18.95 -12.91 16.51
C LYS A 40 -19.35 -13.67 17.78
N GLN A 41 -19.92 -12.97 18.77
CA GLN A 41 -20.34 -13.59 20.02
C GLN A 41 -21.63 -14.41 19.85
N SER A 42 -22.60 -13.89 19.11
CA SER A 42 -23.93 -14.49 18.95
C SER A 42 -24.04 -15.41 17.73
N TYR A 43 -23.31 -15.11 16.66
CA TYR A 43 -23.38 -15.84 15.37
C TYR A 43 -21.98 -16.23 14.86
N PRO A 44 -21.20 -17.03 15.63
CA PRO A 44 -19.85 -17.43 15.22
C PRO A 44 -19.84 -18.26 13.94
N HIS A 45 -20.91 -19.01 13.67
CA HIS A 45 -21.06 -19.81 12.44
C HIS A 45 -21.16 -18.92 11.20
N ILE A 46 -21.87 -17.79 11.24
CA ILE A 46 -21.92 -16.86 10.11
C ILE A 46 -20.57 -16.19 9.88
N VAL A 47 -19.91 -15.77 10.96
CA VAL A 47 -18.61 -15.08 10.89
C VAL A 47 -17.52 -15.98 10.28
N HIS A 48 -17.67 -17.30 10.32
CA HIS A 48 -16.72 -18.22 9.69
C HIS A 48 -16.60 -17.99 8.18
N HIS A 49 -17.64 -17.48 7.52
CA HIS A 49 -17.65 -17.22 6.07
C HIS A 49 -16.85 -15.97 5.69
N LEU A 50 -16.45 -15.13 6.65
CA LEU A 50 -15.65 -13.94 6.37
C LEU A 50 -14.28 -14.35 5.82
N PRO A 51 -13.93 -13.98 4.56
CA PRO A 51 -12.64 -14.33 4.00
C PRO A 51 -11.52 -13.66 4.77
N ARG A 52 -10.33 -14.29 4.80
CA ARG A 52 -9.19 -13.79 5.57
C ARG A 52 -8.65 -12.46 5.00
N LYS A 53 -8.02 -11.68 5.89
CA LYS A 53 -7.19 -10.54 5.49
C LYS A 53 -6.03 -11.02 4.64
N ARG A 54 -5.74 -10.30 3.55
CA ARG A 54 -4.53 -10.52 2.75
C ARG A 54 -3.41 -9.70 3.36
N TRP A 55 -2.53 -10.37 4.09
CA TRP A 55 -1.38 -9.74 4.74
C TRP A 55 -0.15 -9.65 3.83
N LEU A 56 -0.04 -10.56 2.86
CA LEU A 56 1.04 -10.62 1.86
C LEU A 56 0.45 -10.76 0.46
N GLY A 57 1.05 -10.08 -0.52
CA GLY A 57 0.63 -10.11 -1.93
C GLY A 57 -0.35 -8.99 -2.33
N ASN A 58 -0.66 -8.93 -3.63
CA ASN A 58 -1.45 -7.85 -4.25
C ASN A 58 -2.95 -8.01 -3.97
N ASN A 59 -3.60 -7.02 -3.35
CA ASN A 59 -5.06 -7.06 -3.11
C ASN A 59 -5.91 -7.02 -4.39
N PHE A 60 -5.33 -6.64 -5.54
CA PHE A 60 -5.99 -6.55 -6.84
C PHE A 60 -5.72 -7.74 -7.77
N ASP A 61 -5.06 -8.78 -7.26
CA ASP A 61 -4.88 -10.03 -7.98
C ASP A 61 -6.24 -10.67 -8.32
N PRO A 62 -6.55 -10.91 -9.60
CA PRO A 62 -7.90 -11.31 -10.04
C PRO A 62 -8.44 -12.59 -9.40
N ILE A 63 -7.59 -13.60 -9.22
CA ILE A 63 -7.99 -14.90 -8.63
C ILE A 63 -8.46 -14.67 -7.19
N PHE A 64 -7.64 -13.96 -6.42
CA PHE A 64 -7.99 -13.62 -5.06
C PHE A 64 -9.21 -12.72 -4.92
N LEU A 65 -9.37 -11.75 -5.83
CA LEU A 65 -10.55 -10.90 -5.86
C LEU A 65 -11.80 -11.75 -6.03
N ASP A 66 -11.78 -12.70 -6.96
CA ASP A 66 -12.91 -13.59 -7.23
C ASP A 66 -13.23 -14.49 -6.03
N GLU A 67 -12.23 -15.15 -5.44
CA GLU A 67 -12.39 -15.94 -4.22
C GLU A 67 -12.98 -15.13 -3.05
N ARG A 68 -12.51 -13.88 -2.90
CA ARG A 68 -13.02 -12.96 -1.88
C ARG A 68 -14.46 -12.55 -2.16
N VAL A 69 -14.83 -12.23 -3.40
CA VAL A 69 -16.21 -11.91 -3.80
C VAL A 69 -17.12 -13.10 -3.49
N ASN A 70 -16.73 -14.31 -3.88
CA ASN A 70 -17.50 -15.53 -3.61
C ASN A 70 -17.72 -15.75 -2.11
N SER A 71 -16.66 -15.63 -1.30
CA SER A 71 -16.75 -15.80 0.16
C SER A 71 -17.63 -14.72 0.81
N LEU A 72 -17.50 -13.46 0.38
CA LEU A 72 -18.35 -12.37 0.86
C LEU A 72 -19.82 -12.59 0.46
N GLN A 73 -20.09 -13.13 -0.72
CA GLN A 73 -21.45 -13.48 -1.13
C GLN A 73 -22.01 -14.60 -0.24
N THR A 74 -21.23 -15.64 0.07
CA THR A 74 -21.65 -16.68 1.02
C THR A 74 -21.95 -16.10 2.40
N LEU A 75 -21.11 -15.19 2.90
CA LEU A 75 -21.34 -14.49 4.16
C LEU A 75 -22.65 -13.69 4.13
N VAL A 76 -22.91 -12.92 3.06
CA VAL A 76 -24.15 -12.15 2.90
C VAL A 76 -25.35 -13.10 2.90
N ASN A 77 -25.30 -14.20 2.15
CA ASN A 77 -26.39 -15.18 2.12
C ASN A 77 -26.67 -15.77 3.51
N ALA A 78 -25.62 -16.10 4.27
CA ALA A 78 -25.75 -16.61 5.64
C ALA A 78 -26.33 -15.58 6.62
N ILE A 79 -26.00 -14.29 6.46
CA ILE A 79 -26.63 -13.21 7.24
C ILE A 79 -28.12 -13.10 6.91
N LEU A 80 -28.47 -13.15 5.62
CA LEU A 80 -29.85 -12.99 5.16
C LEU A 80 -30.73 -14.20 5.44
N SER A 81 -30.15 -15.38 5.73
CA SER A 81 -30.91 -16.56 6.15
C SER A 81 -31.37 -16.52 7.60
N GLU A 82 -30.84 -15.61 8.42
CA GLU A 82 -31.21 -15.47 9.84
C GLU A 82 -32.21 -14.31 10.05
N PRO A 83 -33.50 -14.59 10.36
CA PRO A 83 -34.53 -13.56 10.50
C PRO A 83 -34.21 -12.50 11.56
N ASP A 84 -33.65 -12.92 12.69
CA ASP A 84 -33.28 -12.02 13.80
C ASP A 84 -32.16 -11.04 13.40
N LEU A 85 -31.27 -11.47 12.51
CA LEU A 85 -30.22 -10.59 11.97
C LEU A 85 -30.80 -9.60 10.97
N VAL A 86 -31.62 -10.07 10.04
CA VAL A 86 -32.26 -9.23 9.02
C VAL A 86 -33.07 -8.10 9.65
N THR A 87 -33.72 -8.36 10.79
CA THR A 87 -34.50 -7.37 11.53
C THR A 87 -33.66 -6.47 12.44
N SER A 88 -32.38 -6.80 12.67
CA SER A 88 -31.51 -5.99 13.51
C SER A 88 -31.10 -4.69 12.83
N GLN A 89 -31.04 -3.60 13.61
CA GLN A 89 -30.68 -2.26 13.10
C GLN A 89 -29.33 -2.28 12.36
N GLN A 90 -28.36 -3.02 12.88
CA GLN A 90 -27.00 -3.05 12.30
C GLN A 90 -26.97 -3.63 10.88
N ILE A 91 -27.83 -4.61 10.60
CA ILE A 91 -27.96 -5.22 9.27
C ILE A 91 -28.79 -4.32 8.35
N GLN A 92 -29.87 -3.74 8.86
CA GLN A 92 -30.67 -2.76 8.12
C GLN A 92 -29.83 -1.56 7.67
N ASP A 93 -28.98 -1.03 8.53
CA ASP A 93 -28.05 0.06 8.20
C ASP A 93 -26.97 -0.40 7.21
N PHE A 94 -26.42 -1.60 7.42
CA PHE A 94 -25.36 -2.12 6.56
C PHE A 94 -25.83 -2.31 5.12
N PHE A 95 -27.07 -2.76 4.89
CA PHE A 95 -27.63 -2.96 3.56
C PHE A 95 -28.58 -1.85 3.10
N CYS A 96 -28.78 -0.81 3.91
CA CYS A 96 -29.67 0.31 3.62
C CYS A 96 -31.12 -0.15 3.33
N PHE A 97 -31.67 -1.06 4.14
CA PHE A 97 -33.01 -1.61 3.93
C PHE A 97 -34.14 -0.58 4.09
N ASN A 98 -34.00 0.34 5.05
CA ASN A 98 -35.04 1.34 5.35
C ASN A 98 -34.87 2.64 4.58
N GLU A 99 -33.62 2.96 4.19
CA GLU A 99 -33.27 4.17 3.47
C GLU A 99 -32.40 3.78 2.26
N PRO A 100 -33.01 3.13 1.24
CA PRO A 100 -32.29 2.70 0.06
C PRO A 100 -31.78 3.93 -0.72
N PRO A 101 -30.49 3.99 -1.07
CA PRO A 101 -29.92 5.13 -1.78
C PRO A 101 -30.58 5.31 -3.15
N SER A 102 -30.89 6.56 -3.51
CA SER A 102 -31.37 6.86 -4.85
C SER A 102 -30.24 6.71 -5.88
N VAL A 103 -30.60 6.43 -7.14
CA VAL A 103 -29.61 6.34 -8.24
C VAL A 103 -28.80 7.64 -8.37
N SER A 104 -29.39 8.80 -8.11
CA SER A 104 -28.70 10.10 -8.11
C SER A 104 -27.70 10.25 -6.96
N ASP A 105 -28.04 9.84 -5.74
CA ASP A 105 -27.17 10.00 -4.56
C ASP A 105 -25.90 9.17 -4.70
N SER A 106 -26.03 7.94 -5.22
CA SER A 106 -24.89 7.06 -5.45
C SER A 106 -23.87 7.64 -6.45
N THR A 107 -24.31 8.45 -7.41
CA THR A 107 -23.41 9.09 -8.39
C THR A 107 -22.72 10.34 -7.86
N GLN A 108 -23.37 11.11 -6.99
CA GLN A 108 -22.79 12.31 -6.39
C GLN A 108 -21.77 11.96 -5.31
N GLU A 109 -22.07 10.99 -4.45
CA GLU A 109 -21.10 10.46 -3.49
C GLU A 109 -19.90 9.82 -4.18
N SER A 110 -20.14 9.04 -5.25
CA SER A 110 -19.05 8.45 -6.04
C SER A 110 -18.17 9.51 -6.69
N ARG A 111 -18.74 10.62 -7.17
CA ARG A 111 -17.99 11.76 -7.73
C ARG A 111 -17.12 12.45 -6.68
N ALA A 112 -17.66 12.74 -5.49
CA ALA A 112 -16.90 13.35 -4.41
C ALA A 112 -15.73 12.47 -3.95
N VAL A 113 -15.93 11.15 -3.93
CA VAL A 113 -14.86 10.19 -3.60
C VAL A 113 -13.80 10.12 -4.71
N LEU A 114 -14.21 10.14 -5.98
CA LEU A 114 -13.30 10.17 -7.13
C LEU A 114 -12.47 11.46 -7.15
N GLU A 115 -13.09 12.60 -6.92
CA GLU A 115 -12.40 13.91 -6.86
C GLU A 115 -11.37 13.94 -5.72
N ALA A 116 -11.73 13.46 -4.52
CA ALA A 116 -10.79 13.33 -3.41
C ALA A 116 -9.62 12.36 -3.73
N PHE A 117 -9.85 11.33 -4.55
CA PHE A 117 -8.79 10.44 -5.03
C PHE A 117 -7.92 11.09 -6.11
N GLU A 118 -8.48 11.88 -7.03
CA GLU A 118 -7.72 12.63 -8.03
C GLU A 118 -6.80 13.66 -7.37
N ASP A 119 -7.32 14.40 -6.38
CA ASP A 119 -6.54 15.33 -5.55
C ASP A 119 -5.42 14.61 -4.80
N SER A 120 -5.73 13.45 -4.22
CA SER A 120 -4.72 12.61 -3.60
C SER A 120 -3.67 12.25 -4.65
N ILE A 121 -4.02 11.64 -5.79
CA ILE A 121 -3.06 11.24 -6.84
C ILE A 121 -2.16 12.41 -7.26
N TYR A 122 -2.73 13.61 -7.41
CA TYR A 122 -1.98 14.81 -7.76
C TYR A 122 -0.92 15.17 -6.70
N GLN A 123 -1.32 15.31 -5.43
CA GLN A 123 -0.40 15.59 -4.33
C GLN A 123 0.69 14.53 -4.23
N LEU A 124 0.28 13.30 -4.51
CA LEU A 124 1.11 12.13 -4.38
C LEU A 124 2.17 12.08 -5.50
N LYS A 125 1.83 12.42 -6.74
CA LYS A 125 2.79 12.62 -7.84
C LYS A 125 3.75 13.77 -7.57
N LYS A 126 3.25 14.87 -6.99
CA LYS A 126 4.08 16.03 -6.63
C LYS A 126 5.18 15.65 -5.64
N GLN A 127 4.81 14.97 -4.55
CA GLN A 127 5.78 14.49 -3.55
C GLN A 127 6.82 13.52 -4.12
N LEU A 128 6.42 12.67 -5.08
CA LEU A 128 7.35 11.74 -5.73
C LEU A 128 8.43 12.52 -6.49
N LYS A 129 8.02 13.50 -7.29
CA LYS A 129 8.94 14.37 -8.04
C LYS A 129 9.88 15.14 -7.11
N GLU A 130 9.37 15.66 -5.99
CA GLU A 130 10.19 16.34 -4.98
C GLU A 130 11.26 15.41 -4.38
N LYS A 131 10.89 14.16 -4.10
CA LYS A 131 11.82 13.16 -3.56
C LYS A 131 12.84 12.66 -4.58
N GLU A 132 12.47 12.55 -5.85
CA GLU A 132 13.41 12.27 -6.94
C GLU A 132 14.46 13.37 -7.06
N MET A 133 14.05 14.64 -7.05
CA MET A 133 15.00 15.76 -7.07
C MET A 133 15.94 15.79 -5.86
N GLU A 134 15.43 15.44 -4.67
CA GLU A 134 16.26 15.36 -3.45
C GLU A 134 17.27 14.20 -3.53
N LEU A 135 16.87 13.06 -4.10
CA LEU A 135 17.76 11.92 -4.35
C LEU A 135 18.87 12.28 -5.34
N ASP A 136 18.53 12.95 -6.44
CA ASP A 136 19.52 13.39 -7.43
C ASP A 136 20.53 14.35 -6.79
N ALA A 137 20.06 15.33 -6.00
CA ALA A 137 20.93 16.28 -5.30
C ALA A 137 21.86 15.59 -4.28
N LEU A 138 21.34 14.60 -3.55
CA LEU A 138 22.15 13.80 -2.62
C LEU A 138 23.19 12.95 -3.36
N HIS A 139 22.81 12.35 -4.49
CA HIS A 139 23.73 11.59 -5.32
C HIS A 139 24.88 12.47 -5.86
N ASP A 140 24.55 13.66 -6.36
CA ASP A 140 25.55 14.63 -6.83
C ASP A 140 26.48 15.07 -5.70
N SER A 141 25.93 15.37 -4.52
CA SER A 141 26.74 15.74 -3.35
C SER A 141 27.64 14.60 -2.89
N LEU A 142 27.16 13.35 -2.91
CA LEU A 142 27.96 12.18 -2.55
C LEU A 142 29.08 11.98 -3.55
N HIS A 143 28.79 12.08 -4.85
CA HIS A 143 29.77 11.95 -5.92
C HIS A 143 30.87 13.02 -5.80
N ALA A 144 30.49 14.28 -5.52
CA ALA A 144 31.45 15.35 -5.27
C ALA A 144 32.36 15.04 -4.06
N LYS A 145 31.79 14.50 -2.97
CA LYS A 145 32.57 14.10 -1.79
C LYS A 145 33.48 12.90 -2.03
N LEU A 146 33.08 11.94 -2.86
CA LEU A 146 33.94 10.83 -3.27
C LEU A 146 35.15 11.34 -4.06
N ILE A 147 34.94 12.23 -5.04
CA ILE A 147 36.04 12.84 -5.82
C ILE A 147 36.99 13.63 -4.90
N GLU A 148 36.44 14.45 -3.99
CA GLU A 148 37.24 15.20 -3.02
C GLU A 148 38.09 14.26 -2.15
N ASN A 149 37.48 13.17 -1.65
CA ASN A 149 38.18 12.17 -0.84
C ASN A 149 39.32 11.49 -1.61
N GLU A 150 39.08 11.10 -2.86
CA GLU A 150 40.11 10.51 -3.72
C GLU A 150 41.28 11.49 -3.96
N ASN A 151 40.98 12.76 -4.21
CA ASN A 151 42.00 13.79 -4.41
C ASN A 151 42.83 14.00 -3.15
N LEU A 152 42.20 14.08 -1.98
CA LEU A 152 42.88 14.18 -0.69
C LEU A 152 43.77 12.96 -0.44
N ARG A 153 43.29 11.75 -0.72
CA ARG A 153 44.09 10.51 -0.62
C ARG A 153 45.32 10.55 -1.53
N LYS A 154 45.19 11.03 -2.76
CA LYS A 154 46.32 11.21 -3.70
C LYS A 154 47.33 12.22 -3.17
N ILE A 155 46.88 13.37 -2.67
CA ILE A 155 47.75 14.41 -2.10
C ILE A 155 48.52 13.87 -0.89
N ILE A 156 47.82 13.22 0.05
CA ILE A 156 48.43 12.62 1.24
C ILE A 156 49.47 11.58 0.83
N LYS A 157 49.11 10.64 -0.06
CA LYS A 157 50.04 9.62 -0.57
C LYS A 157 51.31 10.28 -1.13
N ASN A 158 51.16 11.26 -2.03
CA ASN A 158 52.28 11.94 -2.67
C ASN A 158 53.16 12.68 -1.65
N SER A 159 52.57 13.32 -0.64
CA SER A 159 53.33 14.02 0.41
C SER A 159 54.17 13.09 1.29
N THR A 160 53.79 11.82 1.43
CA THR A 160 54.52 10.83 2.24
C THR A 160 55.65 10.12 1.50
N MET A 161 55.72 10.21 0.16
CA MET A 161 56.68 9.47 -0.68
C MET A 161 58.15 9.78 -0.40
N ASN A 162 58.46 10.97 0.11
CA ASN A 162 59.84 11.40 0.38
C ASN A 162 60.34 11.02 1.80
N CYS A 163 59.54 10.28 2.58
CA CYS A 163 59.84 9.88 3.95
C CYS A 163 59.44 8.41 4.18
N GLN A 164 60.43 7.51 4.32
CA GLN A 164 60.18 6.07 4.52
C GLN A 164 59.31 5.74 5.74
N LYS A 165 59.48 6.48 6.85
CA LYS A 165 58.65 6.30 8.06
C LYS A 165 57.19 6.70 7.79
N CYS A 166 56.99 7.86 7.18
CA CYS A 166 55.69 8.42 6.84
C CYS A 166 54.94 7.53 5.83
N GLN A 167 55.66 6.95 4.86
CA GLN A 167 55.10 6.03 3.88
C GLN A 167 54.60 4.72 4.52
N LYS A 168 55.36 4.13 5.45
CA LYS A 168 54.92 2.95 6.21
C LYS A 168 53.71 3.24 7.08
N GLU A 169 53.66 4.41 7.72
CA GLU A 169 52.51 4.84 8.52
C GLU A 169 51.26 5.04 7.65
N TYR A 170 51.39 5.67 6.47
CA TYR A 170 50.30 5.80 5.50
C TYR A 170 49.75 4.45 5.04
N GLU A 171 50.62 3.50 4.70
CA GLU A 171 50.21 2.15 4.26
C GLU A 171 49.44 1.40 5.35
N ASN A 172 49.84 1.54 6.61
CA ASN A 172 49.13 0.93 7.74
C ASN A 172 47.74 1.54 7.93
N ILE A 173 47.62 2.87 7.87
CA ILE A 173 46.35 3.59 8.00
C ILE A 173 45.42 3.29 6.82
N SER A 174 45.97 3.27 5.59
CA SER A 174 45.19 2.97 4.38
C SER A 174 44.57 1.58 4.44
N LYS A 175 45.33 0.57 4.90
CA LYS A 175 44.83 -0.81 5.07
C LYS A 175 43.71 -0.88 6.12
N ALA A 176 43.83 -0.15 7.22
CA ALA A 176 42.79 -0.11 8.25
C ALA A 176 41.47 0.47 7.73
N LEU A 177 41.53 1.51 6.89
CA LEU A 177 40.36 2.15 6.27
C LEU A 177 39.67 1.27 5.20
N THR A 178 40.38 0.35 4.54
CA THR A 178 39.78 -0.49 3.48
C THR A 178 38.98 -1.67 4.07
N ILE A 179 39.25 -2.06 5.31
CA ILE A 179 38.55 -3.16 6.00
C ILE A 179 37.12 -2.75 6.39
N THR A 180 36.88 -1.46 6.60
CA THR A 180 35.56 -0.93 7.00
C THR A 180 34.57 -0.76 5.85
N ASP A 181 35.03 -0.67 4.59
CA ASP A 181 34.18 -0.43 3.41
C ASP A 181 33.51 -1.70 2.84
N ASN A 182 33.90 -2.90 3.31
CA ASN A 182 33.36 -4.18 2.81
C ASN A 182 31.98 -4.56 3.39
N HIS A 183 31.36 -3.71 4.21
CA HIS A 183 30.00 -3.90 4.69
C HIS A 183 29.05 -2.79 4.21
N GLY A 184 28.62 -2.91 2.94
CA GLY A 184 27.34 -2.35 2.47
C GLY A 184 27.44 -1.22 1.45
N PHE A 185 27.17 -1.53 0.18
CA PHE A 185 25.90 -1.24 -0.50
C PHE A 185 26.06 -1.77 -1.94
N SER A 186 25.44 -2.91 -2.24
CA SER A 186 25.41 -3.43 -3.61
C SER A 186 24.55 -2.49 -4.45
N SER A 187 25.15 -1.80 -5.41
CA SER A 187 24.41 -1.02 -6.41
C SER A 187 23.36 -1.91 -7.10
N PRO A 188 22.10 -1.47 -7.25
CA PRO A 188 21.18 -2.14 -8.14
C PRO A 188 21.69 -1.93 -9.57
N THR A 189 22.02 -3.03 -10.24
CA THR A 189 22.26 -3.03 -11.68
C THR A 189 21.00 -2.56 -12.39
N SER A 190 21.06 -1.42 -13.06
CA SER A 190 20.07 -1.02 -14.05
C SER A 190 20.16 -1.97 -15.25
N SER A 191 19.35 -3.03 -15.24
CA SER A 191 19.07 -3.80 -16.44
C SER A 191 18.05 -3.03 -17.27
N THR A 192 18.55 -2.28 -18.23
CA THR A 192 17.81 -1.85 -19.40
C THR A 192 17.41 -3.10 -20.17
N THR A 193 16.13 -3.46 -20.15
CA THR A 193 15.52 -4.29 -21.19
C THR A 193 14.58 -3.41 -21.98
N SER A 194 15.11 -2.90 -23.09
CA SER A 194 14.36 -2.79 -24.33
C SER A 194 13.71 -4.14 -24.65
N ASP A 195 12.39 -4.17 -24.83
CA ASP A 195 11.74 -4.72 -26.02
C ASP A 195 10.21 -4.79 -25.86
N LEU A 196 9.53 -4.30 -26.91
CA LEU A 196 8.09 -4.35 -27.30
C LEU A 196 7.12 -3.35 -26.67
#